data_AF-A0A2G6JRU4-F1
#
_entry.id   AF-A0A2G6JRU4-F1
#
_cell.length_a   1.000
_cell.length_b   1.000
_cell.length_c   1.000
_cell.angle_alpha   90.00
_cell.angle_beta   90.00
_cell.angle_gamma   90.00
#
_symmetry.space_group_name_H-M   'P 1'
#
loop_
_entity.id
_entity.type
_entity.pdbx_description
1 polymer ?
#
loop_
_entity_poly.entity_id
_entity_poly.type
_entity_poly.pdbx_seq_one_letter_code
_entity_poly.pdbx_strand_id
1 'polypeptide(L)' 'MAKELQFIKGVDKLHAFYTENVRMLAHAYDLTDEEAARVLDNFDYRNVARSILNPPRVDLMADLPEQTQ' A
#
# COMPACT_ATOMS: atom_id res chain seq x y z
N MET A 1 -1.30 24.98 -4.77
CA MET A 1 -1.39 23.89 -5.76
C MET A 1 -0.20 22.92 -5.74
N ALA A 2 1.07 23.38 -5.82
CA ALA A 2 2.23 22.46 -5.90
C ALA A 2 2.47 21.64 -4.61
N LYS A 3 2.25 22.23 -3.42
CA LYS A 3 2.44 21.56 -2.12
C LYS A 3 1.37 20.49 -1.87
N GLU A 4 0.14 20.77 -2.27
CA GLU A 4 -1.01 19.88 -2.17
C GLU A 4 -0.83 18.66 -3.09
N LEU A 5 -0.32 18.86 -4.30
CA LEU A 5 0.03 17.76 -5.21
C LEU A 5 1.16 16.87 -4.65
N GLN A 6 2.20 17.45 -4.06
CA GLN A 6 3.26 16.68 -3.40
C GLN A 6 2.74 15.91 -2.18
N PHE A 7 1.84 16.51 -1.41
CA PHE A 7 1.19 15.85 -0.28
C PHE A 7 0.41 14.61 -0.72
N ILE A 8 -0.41 14.72 -1.77
CA ILE A 8 -1.18 13.57 -2.29
C ILE A 8 -0.24 12.47 -2.81
N LYS A 9 0.86 12.80 -3.49
CA LYS A 9 1.88 11.82 -3.88
C LYS A 9 2.50 11.10 -2.67
N GLY A 10 2.76 11.84 -1.58
CA GLY A 10 3.26 11.25 -0.34
C GLY A 10 2.26 10.30 0.31
N VAL A 11 0.97 10.68 0.33
CA VAL A 11 -0.12 9.83 0.83
C VAL A 11 -0.23 8.55 0.01
N ASP A 12 -0.15 8.63 -1.32
CA ASP A 12 -0.21 7.46 -2.21
C ASP A 12 0.97 6.49 -1.97
N LYS A 13 2.18 7.02 -1.80
CA LYS A 13 3.37 6.23 -1.44
C LYS A 13 3.22 5.52 -0.09
N LEU A 14 2.78 6.26 0.93
CA LEU A 14 2.46 5.67 2.24
C LEU A 14 1.38 4.60 2.11
N HIS A 15 0.42 4.84 1.21
CA HIS A 15 -0.67 3.92 0.96
C HIS A 15 -0.22 2.58 0.41
N ALA A 16 0.63 2.60 -0.61
CA ALA A 16 1.23 1.41 -1.17
C ALA A 16 2.07 0.68 -0.12
N PHE A 17 2.93 1.40 0.62
CA PHE A 17 3.79 0.81 1.63
C PHE A 17 3.03 0.10 2.74
N TYR A 18 2.01 0.74 3.32
CA TYR A 18 1.24 0.09 4.38
C TYR A 18 0.47 -1.14 3.83
N THR A 19 0.00 -1.08 2.58
CA THR A 19 -0.77 -2.19 1.98
C THR A 19 0.09 -3.44 1.88
N GLU A 20 1.36 -3.31 1.50
CA GLU A 20 2.28 -4.45 1.46
C GLU A 20 2.63 -4.99 2.84
N ASN A 21 2.79 -4.13 3.85
CA ASN A 21 2.99 -4.60 5.22
C ASN A 21 1.78 -5.40 5.72
N VAL A 22 0.56 -4.99 5.35
CA VAL A 22 -0.66 -5.74 5.68
C VAL A 22 -0.72 -7.07 4.93
N ARG A 23 -0.28 -7.12 3.67
CA ARG A 23 -0.17 -8.37 2.91
C ARG A 23 0.82 -9.35 3.56
N MET A 24 2.00 -8.86 3.92
CA MET A 24 3.00 -9.66 4.65
C MET A 24 2.47 -10.17 5.98
N LEU A 25 1.73 -9.34 6.72
CA LEU A 25 1.10 -9.73 7.97
C LEU A 25 0.03 -10.80 7.74
N ALA A 26 -0.82 -10.66 6.71
CA ALA A 26 -1.82 -11.67 6.36
C ALA A 26 -1.16 -13.04 6.10
N HIS A 27 -0.08 -13.06 5.31
CA HIS A 27 0.64 -14.30 4.99
C HIS A 27 1.32 -14.91 6.22
N ALA A 28 1.81 -14.08 7.15
CA ALA A 28 2.36 -14.57 8.42
C ALA A 28 1.31 -15.24 9.34
N TYR A 29 0.03 -14.98 9.10
CA TYR A 29 -1.11 -15.61 9.77
C TYR A 29 -1.81 -16.66 8.89
N ASP A 30 -1.13 -17.13 7.84
CA ASP A 30 -1.64 -18.13 6.88
C ASP A 30 -2.96 -17.72 6.19
N LEU A 31 -3.21 -16.42 6.02
CA LEU A 31 -4.36 -15.89 5.30
C LEU A 31 -4.00 -15.57 3.85
N THR A 32 -4.88 -15.94 2.92
CA THR A 32 -4.85 -15.43 1.54
C THR A 32 -5.21 -13.94 1.49
N ASP A 33 -4.84 -13.27 0.39
CA ASP A 33 -5.16 -11.85 0.18
C ASP A 33 -6.69 -11.63 0.19
N GLU A 34 -7.47 -12.57 -0.34
CA GLU A 34 -8.94 -12.55 -0.33
C GLU A 34 -9.53 -12.72 1.07
N GLU A 35 -8.97 -13.61 1.88
CA GLU A 35 -9.41 -13.80 3.28
C GLU A 35 -9.08 -12.58 4.12
N ALA A 36 -7.86 -12.05 3.99
CA ALA A 36 -7.45 -10.82 4.63
C ALA A 36 -8.34 -9.64 4.22
N ALA A 37 -8.68 -9.51 2.93
CA ALA A 37 -9.60 -8.49 2.45
C ALA A 37 -10.98 -8.58 3.13
N ARG A 38 -11.54 -9.79 3.28
CA ARG A 38 -12.82 -9.99 3.99
C ARG A 38 -12.73 -9.62 5.46
N VAL A 39 -11.64 -10.01 6.14
CA VAL A 39 -11.43 -9.63 7.55
C VAL A 39 -11.34 -8.10 7.65
N LEU A 40 -10.52 -7.45 6.84
CA LEU A 40 -10.33 -6.01 6.84
C LEU A 40 -11.65 -5.24 6.59
N ASP A 41 -12.50 -5.74 5.69
CA ASP A 41 -13.80 -5.11 5.39
C ASP A 41 -14.76 -5.17 6.60
N ASN A 42 -14.75 -6.28 7.36
CA ASN A 42 -15.55 -6.43 8.58
C ASN A 42 -15.16 -5.45 9.71
N PHE A 43 -13.96 -4.89 9.66
CA PHE A 43 -13.45 -3.90 10.62
C PHE A 43 -13.36 -2.49 10.02
N ASP A 44 -14.06 -2.23 8.91
CA ASP A 44 -14.11 -0.92 8.22
C ASP A 44 -12.75 -0.42 7.65
N TYR A 45 -11.76 -1.30 7.47
CA TYR A 45 -10.50 -0.99 6.78
C TYR A 45 -10.64 -1.03 5.24
N ARG A 46 -11.70 -0.42 4.70
CA ARG A 46 -12.17 -0.59 3.31
C ARG A 46 -11.13 -0.24 2.24
N ASN A 47 -10.31 0.78 2.48
CA ASN A 47 -9.25 1.19 1.53
C ASN A 47 -8.18 0.09 1.40
N VAL A 48 -7.79 -0.49 2.52
CA VAL A 48 -6.80 -1.58 2.60
C VAL A 48 -7.39 -2.86 2.04
N ALA A 49 -8.63 -3.19 2.44
CA ALA A 49 -9.37 -4.36 1.97
C ALA A 49 -9.49 -4.43 0.45
N ARG A 50 -9.70 -3.28 -0.21
CA ARG A 50 -9.70 -3.21 -1.68
C ARG A 50 -8.32 -3.26 -2.29
N SER A 51 -7.34 -2.64 -1.63
CA SER A 51 -6.01 -2.45 -2.21
C SER A 51 -5.17 -3.72 -2.16
N ILE A 52 -5.31 -4.54 -1.12
CA ILE A 52 -4.58 -5.80 -0.96
C ILE A 52 -4.89 -6.81 -2.09
N LEU A 53 -6.08 -6.72 -2.69
CA LEU A 53 -6.50 -7.57 -3.82
C LEU A 53 -5.81 -7.22 -5.14
N ASN A 54 -5.13 -6.08 -5.22
CA ASN A 54 -4.36 -5.71 -6.40
C ASN A 54 -2.93 -6.23 -6.26
N PRO A 55 -2.22 -6.47 -7.37
CA PRO A 55 -0.80 -6.80 -7.33
C PRO A 55 -0.01 -5.75 -6.53
N PRO A 56 1.07 -6.16 -5.85
CA PRO A 56 1.94 -5.25 -5.13
C PRO A 56 2.33 -4.06 -6.00
N ARG A 57 1.97 -2.86 -5.56
CA ARG A 57 2.28 -1.61 -6.29
C ARG A 57 3.66 -1.07 -5.91
N VAL A 58 4.25 -1.64 -4.87
CA VAL A 58 5.66 -1.46 -4.57
C VAL A 58 6.44 -2.32 -5.56
N ASP A 59 6.55 -1.82 -6.79
CA ASP A 59 7.89 -1.79 -7.35
C ASP A 59 8.70 -1.02 -6.32
N LEU A 60 9.74 -1.66 -5.76
CA LEU A 60 10.73 -0.98 -4.95
C LEU A 60 10.95 0.39 -5.58
N MET A 61 10.89 1.43 -4.77
CA MET A 61 11.69 2.59 -5.04
C MET A 61 13.05 2.09 -5.53
N ALA A 62 13.24 2.11 -6.85
CA ALA A 62 14.50 2.47 -7.45
C ALA A 62 14.75 3.93 -7.04
N ASP A 63 14.88 4.18 -5.74
CA ASP A 63 15.74 5.23 -5.25
C ASP A 63 17.14 4.63 -5.54
N LEU A 64 17.99 5.24 -6.36
CA LEU A 64 18.61 6.55 -6.21
C LEU A 64 19.43 6.89 -7.48
N PRO A 65 19.88 8.14 -7.71
CA PRO A 65 19.35 9.44 -7.29
C PRO A 65 19.01 10.31 -8.53
N GLU A 66 18.24 11.38 -8.33
CA GLU A 66 18.20 12.50 -9.27
C GLU A 66 19.63 13.10 -9.31
N GLN A 67 20.42 12.74 -10.32
CA GLN A 67 21.76 13.30 -10.49
C GLN A 67 21.63 14.78 -10.86
N THR A 68 22.28 15.57 -10.02
CA THR A 68 22.50 17.01 -10.08
C THR A 68 22.73 17.53 -11.51
N GLN A 69 21.99 18.57 -11.90
CA GLN A 69 22.42 19.57 -12.88
C GLN A 69 22.19 20.96 -12.32
#